data_AF-A0A349BU83-F1
#
_entry.id   AF-A0A349BU83-F1
#
_cell.length_a   1.000
_cell.length_b   1.000
_cell.length_c   1.000
_cell.angle_alpha   90.00
_cell.angle_beta   90.00
_cell.angle_gamma   90.00
#
_symmetry.space_group_name_H-M   'P 1'
#
loop_
_entity.id
_entity.type
_entity.pdbx_description
1 polymer ?
#
loop_
_entity_poly.entity_id
_entity_poly.type
_entity_poly.pdbx_seq_one_letter_code
_entity_poly.pdbx_strand_id
1 'polypeptide(L)' 'LIVLLAIFIFGGESIRGFMFALIVGVIVGTYSSVFIATPIMYDTQKKNALLEEKK' A
#
# COMPACT_ATOMS: atom_id res chain seq x y z
N LEU A 1 10.89 -4.34 0.78
CA LEU A 1 10.87 -5.77 1.22
C LEU A 1 12.26 -6.33 1.47
N ILE A 2 13.22 -6.21 0.53
CA ILE A 2 14.59 -6.78 0.68
C ILE A 2 15.27 -6.35 1.99
N VAL A 3 15.24 -5.05 2.33
CA VAL A 3 15.81 -4.54 3.59
C VAL A 3 15.08 -5.10 4.81
N LEU A 4 13.75 -5.20 4.78
CA LEU A 4 12.97 -5.76 5.89
C LEU A 4 13.27 -7.24 6.10
N LEU A 5 13.45 -8.00 5.03
CA LEU A 5 13.85 -9.41 5.10
C LEU A 5 15.25 -9.59 5.67
N ALA A 6 16.20 -8.73 5.28
CA ALA A 6 17.54 -8.73 5.86
C ALA A 6 17.48 -8.46 7.37
N ILE A 7 16.73 -7.45 7.81
CA ILE A 7 16.57 -7.14 9.24
C ILE A 7 15.77 -8.23 9.97
N PHE A 8 14.82 -8.90 9.32
CA PHE A 8 14.07 -9.99 9.94
C PHE A 8 14.94 -11.23 10.20
N ILE A 9 15.87 -11.54 9.29
CA ILE A 9 16.79 -12.68 9.39
C ILE A 9 17.96 -12.36 10.32
N PHE A 10 18.60 -11.20 10.15
CA PHE A 10 19.80 -10.80 10.90
C PHE A 10 19.51 -9.99 12.18
N GLY A 11 18.27 -9.55 12.38
CA GLY A 11 17.86 -8.79 13.55
C GLY A 11 17.57 -9.66 14.77
N GLY A 12 17.75 -9.07 15.96
CA GLY A 12 17.49 -9.73 17.25
C GLY A 12 16.00 -9.98 17.52
N GLU A 13 15.72 -10.83 18.52
CA GLU A 13 14.35 -11.24 18.90
C GLU A 13 13.43 -10.06 19.21
N SER A 14 13.94 -9.00 19.84
CA SER A 14 13.15 -7.84 20.26
C SER A 14 12.48 -7.09 19.10
N ILE A 15 13.09 -7.08 17.90
CA ILE A 15 12.57 -6.36 16.73
C ILE A 15 11.85 -7.26 15.73
N ARG A 16 11.94 -8.58 15.89
CA ARG A 16 11.41 -9.54 14.92
C ARG A 16 9.89 -9.46 14.80
N GLY A 17 9.18 -9.24 15.90
CA GLY A 17 7.72 -9.03 15.91
C GLY A 17 7.30 -7.74 15.18
N PHE A 18 8.05 -6.65 15.37
CA PHE A 18 7.82 -5.38 14.68
C PHE A 18 8.09 -5.50 13.18
N MET A 19 9.21 -6.14 12.79
CA MET A 19 9.54 -6.38 11.39
C MET A 19 8.50 -7.25 10.68
N PHE A 20 7.95 -8.26 11.36
CA PHE A 20 6.86 -9.08 10.82
C PHE A 20 5.63 -8.24 10.48
N ALA A 21 5.19 -7.38 11.41
CA ALA A 21 4.05 -6.48 11.18
C ALA A 21 4.30 -5.53 9.99
N LEU A 22 5.51 -4.98 9.86
CA LEU A 22 5.87 -4.14 8.73
C LEU A 22 5.88 -4.89 7.40
N ILE A 23 6.38 -6.13 7.35
CA ILE A 23 6.36 -6.93 6.12
C ILE A 23 4.92 -7.17 5.66
N VAL A 24 4.05 -7.60 6.58
CA VAL A 24 2.63 -7.82 6.27
C VAL A 24 1.96 -6.53 5.81
N GLY A 25 2.19 -5.42 6.53
CA GLY A 25 1.64 -4.11 6.17
C GLY A 25 2.08 -3.62 4.78
N VAL A 26 3.35 -3.81 4.43
CA VAL A 26 3.87 -3.44 3.10
C VAL A 26 3.26 -4.30 2.00
N ILE A 27 3.11 -5.62 2.21
CA ILE A 27 2.49 -6.51 1.22
C ILE A 27 1.03 -6.11 0.97
N VAL A 28 0.24 -5.98 2.03
CA VAL A 28 -1.18 -5.60 1.94
C VAL A 28 -1.32 -4.19 1.37
N GLY A 29 -0.52 -3.24 1.83
CA GLY A 29 -0.54 -1.86 1.36
C GLY A 29 -0.14 -1.72 -0.11
N THR A 30 0.86 -2.48 -0.56
CA THR A 30 1.28 -2.46 -1.98
C THR A 30 0.19 -3.04 -2.88
N TYR A 31 -0.43 -4.15 -2.47
CA TYR A 31 -1.56 -4.72 -3.20
C TYR A 31 -2.74 -3.75 -3.27
N SER A 32 -3.09 -3.11 -2.14
CA SER A 32 -4.16 -2.12 -2.07
C SER A 32 -3.90 -0.91 -2.99
N SER A 33 -2.71 -0.31 -2.94
CA SER A 33 -2.43 0.89 -3.75
C SER A 33 -2.47 0.62 -5.26
N VAL A 34 -2.01 -0.54 -5.72
CA VAL A 34 -1.99 -0.85 -7.15
C VAL A 34 -3.38 -1.24 -7.66
N PHE A 35 -4.12 -2.05 -6.91
CA PHE A 35 -5.38 -2.62 -7.40
C PHE A 35 -6.64 -1.89 -6.93
N ILE A 36 -6.61 -1.22 -5.79
CA ILE A 36 -7.77 -0.53 -5.22
C ILE A 36 -7.67 0.98 -5.42
N ALA A 37 -6.52 1.60 -5.14
CA ALA A 37 -6.40 3.05 -5.23
C ALA A 37 -6.47 3.57 -6.69
N THR A 38 -5.88 2.85 -7.65
CA THR A 38 -5.91 3.24 -9.08
C THR A 38 -7.33 3.34 -9.67
N PRO A 39 -8.22 2.32 -9.56
CA PRO A 39 -9.57 2.45 -10.08
C PRO A 39 -10.42 3.45 -9.30
N ILE A 40 -10.24 3.56 -7.97
CA ILE A 40 -10.93 4.57 -7.16
C ILE A 40 -10.57 5.98 -7.62
N MET A 41 -9.30 6.24 -7.89
CA MET A 41 -8.85 7.54 -8.37
C MET A 41 -9.38 7.83 -9.78
N TYR A 42 -9.39 6.82 -10.66
CA TYR A 42 -9.96 6.96 -11.99
C TYR A 42 -11.47 7.25 -11.96
N ASP A 43 -12.24 6.53 -11.14
CA ASP A 43 -13.68 6.75 -10.99
C ASP A 43 -14.00 8.14 -10.40
N THR A 44 -13.23 8.56 -9.41
CA THR A 44 -13.35 9.90 -8.80
C THR A 44 -13.06 11.00 -9.83
N GLN A 45 -12.01 10.85 -10.64
CA GLN A 45 -11.67 11.84 -11.68
C GLN A 45 -12.73 11.91 -12.77
N LYS A 46 -13.25 10.76 -13.23
CA LYS A 46 -14.34 10.70 -14.21
C LYS A 46 -15.61 11.38 -13.70
N LYS A 47 -15.96 11.17 -12.44
CA LYS A 47 -17.14 11.81 -11.83
C LYS A 47 -17.00 13.33 -11.77
N ASN A 48 -15.80 13.85 -11.48
CA ASN A 48 -15.54 15.28 -11.48
C ASN A 48 -15.62 15.91 -12.88
N ALA A 49 -15.09 15.24 -13.92
CA ALA A 49 -15.18 15.73 -15.31
C ALA A 49 -16.63 15.81 -15.83
N LEU A 50 -17.46 14.81 -15.53
CA LEU A 50 -18.89 14.80 -15.92
C LEU A 50 -19.71 15.89 -15.22
N LEU A 51 -19.28 16.33 -14.03
CA LEU A 51 -19.94 17.42 -13.30
C LEU A 51 -19.61 18.79 -13.89
N GLU A 52 -18.42 18.98 -14.46
CA GLU A 52 -18.05 20.22 -15.16
C GLU A 52 -18.76 20.36 -16.51
N GLU A 53 -18.95 19.27 -17.26
CA GLU A 53 -19.68 19.31 -18.55
C GLU A 53 -21.17 19.64 -18.38
N LYS A 54 -21.77 19.33 -17.22
CA LYS A 54 -23.18 19.59 -16.92
C LYS A 54 -23.46 20.99 -16.37
N LYS A 55 -22.44 21.80 -16.10
CA LYS A 55 -22.55 23.11 -15.44
C LYS A 55 -22.40 24.24 -16.45
#